data_AF-A0A820ZRI0-F1
#
_entry.id   AF-A0A820ZRI0-F1
#
_cell.length_a   1.000
_cell.length_b   1.000
_cell.length_c   1.000
_cell.angle_alpha   90.00
_cell.angle_beta   90.00
_cell.angle_gamma   90.00
#
_symmetry.space_group_name_H-M   'P 1'
#
loop_
_entity.id
_entity.type
_entity.pdbx_description
1 polymer ?
#
loop_
_entity_poly.entity_id
_entity_poly.type
_entity_poly.pdbx_seq_one_letter_code
_entity_poly.pdbx_strand_id
1 'polypeptide(L)'
;MFSVEEDEVDEASNPLKENVVPQSVTNSDSSSLKNNSKFRTSSSSSSSSVAITKQSHGLELEKVSSLGSHNTNVNVGNNHSVFSLFNILIPRLIRGNCYCHVLHNSVKHGNNHLLFDVEAAILKIYSQFCRSSVRCQELGKYFEFVDQEQIVMKYI
;
A
#
# COMPACT_ATOMS: atom_id res chain seq x y z
N MET A 1 4.03 -8.50 -38.38
CA MET A 1 2.73 -8.72 -39.04
C MET A 1 1.93 -9.64 -38.13
N PHE A 2 0.66 -9.27 -37.90
CA PHE A 2 -0.28 -9.74 -36.87
C PHE A 2 -0.09 -9.17 -35.47
N SER A 3 -1.09 -8.62 -34.78
CA SER A 3 -2.32 -7.87 -35.10
C SER A 3 -2.75 -7.27 -33.76
N VAL A 4 -3.12 -5.99 -33.75
CA VAL A 4 -3.68 -5.30 -32.57
C VAL A 4 -5.18 -5.62 -32.58
N GLU A 5 -5.67 -6.25 -31.52
CA GLU A 5 -7.11 -6.30 -31.24
C GLU A 5 -7.43 -5.08 -30.36
N GLU A 6 -8.05 -4.09 -30.98
CA GLU A 6 -8.74 -2.98 -30.33
C GLU A 6 -10.11 -3.49 -29.91
N ASP A 7 -10.40 -3.49 -28.61
CA ASP A 7 -11.77 -3.71 -28.13
C ASP A 7 -12.51 -2.37 -28.04
N GLU A 8 -13.65 -2.35 -28.72
CA GLU A 8 -14.53 -1.22 -28.95
C GLU A 8 -15.20 -0.66 -27.69
N VAL A 9 -15.44 0.65 -27.83
CA VAL A 9 -16.32 1.59 -27.15
C VAL A 9 -17.68 1.02 -26.74
N ASP A 10 -18.06 1.21 -25.47
CA ASP A 10 -19.47 1.26 -25.06
C ASP A 10 -19.80 2.67 -24.52
N GLU A 11 -20.37 3.47 -25.43
CA GLU A 11 -20.94 4.79 -25.20
C GLU A 11 -22.41 4.60 -24.77
N ALA A 12 -22.72 4.85 -23.50
CA ALA A 12 -24.11 4.86 -23.03
C ALA A 12 -24.40 6.03 -22.07
N SER A 13 -24.97 7.08 -22.67
CA SER A 13 -26.06 7.93 -22.13
C SER A 13 -25.81 8.78 -20.89
N ASN A 14 -25.46 10.04 -21.17
CA ASN A 14 -25.72 11.22 -20.35
C ASN A 14 -27.22 11.57 -20.37
N PRO A 15 -27.85 11.92 -19.22
CA PRO A 15 -28.95 12.88 -19.22
C PRO A 15 -28.60 14.14 -18.42
N LEU A 16 -28.84 15.26 -19.09
CA LEU A 16 -28.64 16.64 -18.68
C LEU A 16 -29.40 17.04 -17.40
N LYS A 17 -28.69 17.84 -16.58
CA LYS A 17 -29.13 19.05 -15.87
C LYS A 17 -30.45 19.02 -15.09
N GLU A 18 -30.32 19.27 -13.78
CA GLU A 18 -31.17 20.27 -13.12
C GLU A 18 -30.35 21.04 -12.06
N ASN A 19 -30.29 22.36 -12.24
CA ASN A 19 -29.73 23.33 -11.31
C ASN A 19 -30.69 23.51 -10.14
N VAL A 20 -30.25 23.24 -8.91
CA VAL A 20 -30.90 23.78 -7.71
C VAL A 20 -29.83 24.31 -6.77
N VAL A 21 -29.70 25.64 -6.76
CA VAL A 21 -29.05 26.41 -5.68
C VAL A 21 -29.96 26.34 -4.46
N PRO A 22 -29.40 26.18 -3.25
CA PRO A 22 -29.92 26.96 -2.13
C PRO A 22 -28.81 27.69 -1.36
N GLN A 23 -28.98 29.01 -1.38
CA GLN A 23 -28.75 30.02 -0.35
C GLN A 23 -27.85 29.70 0.86
N SER A 24 -26.96 30.66 1.08
CA SER A 24 -26.21 30.94 2.31
C SER A 24 -27.01 30.75 3.60
N VAL A 25 -26.46 29.98 4.54
CA VAL A 25 -26.86 30.03 5.95
C VAL A 25 -25.60 30.24 6.79
N THR A 26 -25.60 31.38 7.48
CA THR A 26 -24.62 31.82 8.47
C THR A 26 -24.80 31.11 9.82
N ASN A 27 -23.67 30.96 10.51
CA ASN A 27 -23.48 30.82 11.97
C ASN A 27 -23.70 29.45 12.65
N SER A 28 -22.57 28.98 13.21
CA SER A 28 -22.37 28.36 14.53
C SER A 28 -23.32 27.26 14.98
N ASP A 29 -22.82 26.01 15.04
CA ASP A 29 -23.05 25.15 16.21
C ASP A 29 -22.06 23.99 16.30
N SER A 30 -21.16 24.11 17.28
CA SER A 30 -20.24 23.07 17.74
C SER A 30 -20.97 22.06 18.62
N SER A 31 -21.74 21.14 18.05
CA SER A 31 -22.41 20.08 18.84
C SER A 31 -22.78 18.78 18.12
N SER A 32 -22.45 18.60 16.83
CA SER A 32 -22.98 17.46 16.05
C SER A 32 -22.09 16.21 15.92
N LEU A 33 -20.99 16.07 16.66
CA LEU A 33 -20.11 14.87 16.56
C LEU A 33 -20.47 13.70 17.49
N LYS A 34 -21.57 13.79 18.24
CA LYS A 34 -22.13 12.67 19.00
C LYS A 34 -23.36 12.15 18.28
N ASN A 35 -23.17 11.27 17.30
CA ASN A 35 -24.10 10.22 16.87
C ASN A 35 -23.64 9.67 15.52
N ASN A 36 -22.83 8.61 15.52
CA ASN A 36 -22.78 7.66 14.41
C ASN A 36 -22.29 6.30 14.94
N SER A 37 -23.21 5.59 15.60
CA SER A 37 -23.07 4.19 15.95
C SER A 37 -23.23 3.30 14.72
N LYS A 38 -22.23 3.26 13.83
CA LYS A 38 -22.09 2.21 12.79
C LYS A 38 -20.71 2.24 12.10
N PHE A 39 -19.62 2.17 12.86
CA PHE A 39 -18.29 1.88 12.30
C PHE A 39 -17.95 0.42 12.62
N ARG A 40 -18.10 -0.47 11.63
CA ARG A 40 -17.87 -1.92 11.77
C ARG A 40 -16.80 -2.47 10.83
N THR A 41 -16.06 -1.62 10.11
CA THR A 41 -14.95 -2.03 9.23
C THR A 41 -13.61 -1.47 9.71
N SER A 42 -12.51 -2.19 9.46
CA SER A 42 -11.16 -1.77 9.88
C SER A 42 -10.76 -0.41 9.30
N SER A 43 -11.12 -0.13 8.04
CA SER A 43 -10.87 1.16 7.37
C SER A 43 -11.47 2.34 8.10
N SER A 44 -12.67 2.13 8.62
CA SER A 44 -13.45 3.13 9.33
C SER A 44 -12.73 3.45 10.66
N SER A 45 -12.40 2.44 11.46
CA SER A 45 -11.64 2.62 12.71
C SER A 45 -10.28 3.28 12.48
N SER A 46 -9.51 2.84 11.47
CA SER A 46 -8.22 3.45 11.12
C SER A 46 -8.36 4.92 10.74
N SER A 47 -9.40 5.27 9.98
CA SER A 47 -9.60 6.64 9.55
C SER A 47 -9.91 7.57 10.71
N SER A 48 -10.78 7.11 11.60
CA SER A 48 -11.13 7.84 12.82
C SER A 48 -9.92 8.04 13.73
N SER A 49 -9.09 7.01 13.92
CA SER A 49 -7.85 7.14 14.70
C SER A 49 -6.91 8.19 14.12
N VAL A 50 -6.70 8.20 12.80
CA VAL A 50 -5.85 9.19 12.15
C VAL A 50 -6.41 10.61 12.29
N ALA A 51 -7.73 10.78 12.14
CA ALA A 51 -8.38 12.08 12.32
C ALA A 51 -8.27 12.60 13.76
N ILE A 52 -8.52 11.73 14.75
CA ILE A 52 -8.41 12.04 16.19
C ILE A 52 -6.97 12.41 16.54
N THR A 53 -5.99 11.63 16.09
CA THR A 53 -4.57 11.92 16.36
C THR A 53 -4.13 13.23 15.73
N LYS A 54 -4.61 13.59 14.53
CA LYS A 54 -4.26 14.89 13.94
C LYS A 54 -4.84 16.05 14.74
N GLN A 55 -6.12 15.95 15.11
CA GLN A 55 -6.79 16.98 15.91
C GLN A 55 -6.12 17.16 17.29
N SER A 56 -5.71 16.07 17.94
CA SER A 56 -5.02 16.14 19.23
C SER A 56 -3.65 16.82 19.17
N HIS A 57 -3.04 16.91 17.98
CA HIS A 57 -1.76 17.58 17.75
C HIS A 57 -1.92 18.93 17.05
N GLY A 58 -3.15 19.48 16.96
CA GLY A 58 -3.41 20.75 16.30
C GLY A 58 -3.15 20.73 14.79
N LEU A 59 -3.09 19.56 14.16
CA LEU A 59 -2.88 19.41 12.73
C LEU A 59 -4.22 19.51 12.00
N GLU A 60 -4.31 20.47 11.08
CA GLU A 60 -5.48 20.64 10.24
C GLU A 60 -5.56 19.56 9.17
N LEU A 61 -6.72 18.89 9.11
CA LEU A 61 -6.98 17.82 8.15
C LEU A 61 -6.95 18.33 6.69
N GLU A 62 -7.35 19.57 6.45
CA GLU A 62 -7.39 20.20 5.11
C GLU A 62 -6.01 20.46 4.50
N LYS A 63 -4.96 20.53 5.33
CA LYS A 63 -3.56 20.75 4.91
C LYS A 63 -2.87 19.46 4.46
N VAL A 64 -3.57 18.33 4.47
CA VAL A 64 -3.02 17.04 4.09
C VAL A 64 -3.03 16.92 2.57
N SER A 65 -1.85 16.83 1.97
CA SER A 65 -1.67 16.72 0.52
C SER A 65 -1.77 15.29 0.01
N SER A 66 -1.32 14.31 0.78
CA SER A 66 -1.30 12.91 0.37
C SER A 66 -1.47 11.93 1.52
N LEU A 67 -1.94 10.72 1.19
CA LEU A 67 -2.03 9.59 2.09
C LEU A 67 -1.21 8.43 1.52
N GLY A 68 -0.08 8.13 2.16
CA GLY A 68 0.78 6.99 1.85
C GLY A 68 0.28 5.71 2.54
N SER A 69 -0.06 4.66 1.79
CA SER A 69 -0.45 3.38 2.38
C SER A 69 -0.17 2.17 1.47
N HIS A 70 -0.30 0.95 2.01
CA HIS A 70 -0.22 -0.28 1.22
C HIS A 70 -1.52 -0.49 0.41
N ASN A 71 -1.41 -1.14 -0.75
CA ASN A 71 -2.47 -1.24 -1.76
C ASN A 71 -3.58 -2.25 -1.42
N THR A 72 -3.92 -2.43 -0.15
CA THR A 72 -5.06 -3.27 0.21
C THR A 72 -6.37 -2.55 -0.05
N ASN A 73 -7.39 -3.33 -0.37
CA ASN A 73 -8.79 -2.92 -0.45
C ASN A 73 -9.24 -2.04 0.74
N VAL A 74 -8.85 -2.38 1.98
CA VAL A 74 -9.16 -1.58 3.18
C VAL A 74 -8.59 -0.16 3.10
N ASN A 75 -7.45 0.04 2.45
CA ASN A 75 -6.76 1.33 2.42
C ASN A 75 -7.07 2.15 1.18
N VAL A 76 -7.12 1.51 0.00
CA VAL A 76 -7.22 2.19 -1.30
C VAL A 76 -8.39 1.71 -2.17
N GLY A 77 -9.22 0.80 -1.67
CA GLY A 77 -10.40 0.31 -2.38
C GLY A 77 -11.42 1.40 -2.71
N ASN A 78 -12.30 1.13 -3.66
CA ASN A 78 -13.27 2.12 -4.14
C ASN A 78 -14.35 2.45 -3.09
N ASN A 79 -14.75 1.45 -2.31
CA ASN A 79 -15.87 1.57 -1.37
C ASN A 79 -15.37 1.46 0.07
N HIS A 80 -15.68 2.46 0.90
CA HIS A 80 -15.43 2.46 2.34
C HIS A 80 -13.97 2.13 2.72
N SER A 81 -13.01 2.44 1.87
CA SER A 81 -11.59 2.39 2.20
C SER A 81 -11.15 3.63 2.98
N VAL A 82 -10.01 3.56 3.66
CA VAL A 82 -9.41 4.72 4.33
C VAL A 82 -9.29 5.89 3.37
N PHE A 83 -8.74 5.66 2.17
CA PHE A 83 -8.61 6.70 1.16
C PHE A 83 -9.98 7.28 0.76
N SER A 84 -10.98 6.45 0.49
CA SER A 84 -12.32 6.95 0.09
C SER A 84 -12.98 7.81 1.17
N LEU A 85 -12.81 7.42 2.45
CA LEU A 85 -13.31 8.18 3.60
C LEU A 85 -12.60 9.54 3.74
N PHE A 86 -11.28 9.56 3.57
CA PHE A 86 -10.52 10.81 3.60
C PHE A 86 -10.77 11.68 2.37
N ASN A 87 -11.01 11.10 1.20
CA ASN A 87 -11.26 11.83 -0.03
C ASN A 87 -12.61 12.58 0.00
N ILE A 88 -13.58 12.08 0.77
CA ILE A 88 -14.83 12.82 1.06
C ILE A 88 -14.52 14.09 1.87
N LEU A 89 -13.59 14.00 2.83
CA LEU A 89 -13.21 15.13 3.70
C LEU A 89 -12.20 16.08 3.03
N ILE A 90 -11.34 15.55 2.16
CA ILE A 90 -10.26 16.27 1.49
C ILE A 90 -10.27 15.86 0.00
N PRO A 91 -11.07 16.52 -0.86
CA PRO A 91 -11.19 16.13 -2.27
C PRO A 91 -9.90 16.25 -3.10
N ARG A 92 -8.90 17.00 -2.61
CA ARG A 92 -7.58 17.18 -3.25
C ARG A 92 -6.54 16.16 -2.78
N LEU A 93 -6.94 15.15 -2.01
CA LEU A 93 -6.01 14.20 -1.41
C LEU A 93 -5.39 13.29 -2.46
N ILE A 94 -4.06 13.30 -2.55
CA ILE A 94 -3.32 12.43 -3.47
C ILE A 94 -3.12 11.06 -2.82
N ARG A 95 -3.43 10.01 -3.57
CA ARG A 95 -3.14 8.63 -3.16
C ARG A 95 -1.64 8.37 -3.31
N GLY A 96 -0.95 8.15 -2.20
CA GLY A 96 0.43 7.68 -2.17
C GLY A 96 0.46 6.16 -2.00
N ASN A 97 1.05 5.44 -2.95
CA ASN A 97 1.30 4.00 -2.77
C ASN A 97 2.57 3.80 -1.94
N CYS A 98 2.60 2.76 -1.13
CA CYS A 98 3.79 2.35 -0.40
C CYS A 98 4.78 1.66 -1.34
N TYR A 99 5.93 2.30 -1.61
CA TYR A 99 6.98 1.74 -2.46
C TYR A 99 7.47 0.36 -2.00
N CYS A 100 7.58 0.13 -0.69
CA CYS A 100 7.95 -1.17 -0.14
C CYS A 100 6.96 -2.27 -0.55
N HIS A 101 5.66 -1.93 -0.60
CA HIS A 101 4.63 -2.87 -1.02
C HIS A 101 4.63 -3.09 -2.54
N VAL A 102 4.91 -2.05 -3.33
CA VAL A 102 5.11 -2.17 -4.78
C VAL A 102 6.27 -3.12 -5.06
N LEU A 103 7.44 -2.90 -4.44
CA LEU A 103 8.60 -3.77 -4.59
C LEU A 103 8.31 -5.21 -4.16
N HIS A 104 7.68 -5.41 -3.01
CA HIS A 104 7.30 -6.74 -2.53
C HIS A 104 6.39 -7.46 -3.53
N ASN A 105 5.34 -6.80 -4.02
CA ASN A 105 4.42 -7.39 -4.98
C ASN A 105 5.10 -7.68 -6.32
N SER A 106 6.01 -6.83 -6.78
CA SER A 106 6.81 -7.08 -7.98
C SER A 106 7.67 -8.32 -7.85
N VAL A 107 8.40 -8.46 -6.73
CA VAL A 107 9.24 -9.64 -6.47
C VAL A 107 8.38 -10.90 -6.34
N LYS A 108 7.28 -10.83 -5.59
CA LYS A 108 6.35 -11.94 -5.44
C LYS A 108 5.75 -12.38 -6.78
N HIS A 109 5.36 -11.42 -7.61
CA HIS A 109 4.85 -11.69 -8.94
C HIS A 109 5.93 -12.36 -9.81
N GLY A 110 7.14 -11.82 -9.83
CA GLY A 110 8.28 -12.43 -10.52
C GLY A 110 8.55 -13.87 -10.06
N ASN A 111 8.57 -14.12 -8.75
CA ASN A 111 8.78 -15.44 -8.18
C ASN A 111 7.72 -16.45 -8.63
N ASN A 112 6.45 -16.05 -8.75
CA ASN A 112 5.38 -16.93 -9.23
C ASN A 112 5.56 -17.37 -10.70
N HIS A 113 6.38 -16.66 -11.48
CA HIS A 113 6.69 -16.99 -12.87
C HIS A 113 7.99 -17.79 -13.03
N LEU A 114 8.75 -18.00 -11.96
CA LEU A 114 9.93 -18.85 -11.98
C LEU A 114 9.50 -20.32 -11.94
N LEU A 115 10.22 -21.17 -12.66
CA LEU A 115 10.05 -22.63 -12.60
C LEU A 115 10.46 -23.22 -11.25
N PHE A 116 11.14 -22.43 -10.43
CA PHE A 116 11.70 -22.83 -9.15
C PHE A 116 11.35 -21.82 -8.07
N ASP A 117 10.91 -22.31 -6.92
CA ASP A 117 10.57 -21.50 -5.76
C ASP A 117 11.84 -21.08 -5.01
N VAL A 118 12.37 -19.92 -5.41
CA VAL A 118 13.57 -19.31 -4.81
C VAL A 118 13.36 -19.02 -3.33
N GLU A 119 12.16 -18.60 -2.92
CA GLU A 119 11.85 -18.30 -1.52
C GLU A 119 11.91 -19.57 -0.68
N ALA A 120 11.25 -20.65 -1.11
CA ALA A 120 11.29 -21.92 -0.41
C ALA A 120 12.71 -22.50 -0.35
N ALA A 121 13.51 -22.32 -1.39
CA ALA A 121 14.90 -22.76 -1.40
C ALA A 121 15.76 -22.03 -0.38
N ILE A 122 15.68 -20.69 -0.36
CA ILE A 122 16.38 -19.86 0.62
C ILE A 122 15.93 -20.22 2.03
N LEU A 123 14.62 -20.39 2.27
CA LEU A 123 14.09 -20.78 3.57
C LEU A 123 14.58 -22.16 4.01
N LYS A 124 14.66 -23.13 3.09
CA LYS A 124 15.22 -24.46 3.38
C LYS A 124 16.69 -24.38 3.78
N ILE A 125 17.50 -23.68 3.00
CA ILE A 125 18.93 -23.45 3.30
C ILE A 125 19.07 -22.76 4.64
N TYR A 126 18.37 -21.65 4.86
CA TYR A 126 18.39 -20.94 6.12
C TYR A 126 18.01 -21.85 7.30
N SER A 127 16.91 -22.60 7.19
CA SER A 127 16.44 -23.51 8.24
C SER A 127 17.43 -24.64 8.56
N GLN A 128 18.20 -25.08 7.57
CA GLN A 128 19.25 -26.08 7.75
C GLN A 128 20.39 -25.50 8.59
N PHE A 129 20.89 -24.30 8.25
CA PHE A 129 22.06 -23.74 8.90
C PHE A 129 21.74 -23.07 10.25
N CYS A 130 20.66 -22.29 10.34
CA CYS A 130 20.33 -21.50 11.54
C CYS A 130 20.08 -22.35 12.80
N ARG A 131 19.80 -23.65 12.63
CA ARG A 131 19.54 -24.59 13.74
C ARG A 131 20.79 -25.18 14.38
N SER A 132 21.99 -24.85 13.90
CA SER A 132 23.24 -25.40 14.44
C SER A 132 24.37 -24.40 14.30
N SER A 133 24.94 -24.01 15.43
CA SER A 133 26.13 -23.16 15.48
C SER A 133 27.31 -23.78 14.72
N VAL A 134 27.46 -25.12 14.77
CA VAL A 134 28.50 -25.84 14.03
C VAL A 134 28.30 -25.69 12.53
N ARG A 135 27.09 -25.96 12.01
CA ARG A 135 26.81 -25.80 10.57
C ARG A 135 26.93 -24.35 10.12
N CYS A 136 26.53 -23.38 10.95
CA CYS A 136 26.77 -21.96 10.67
C CYS A 136 28.28 -21.64 10.57
N GLN A 137 29.11 -22.18 11.45
CA GLN A 137 30.57 -21.99 11.38
C GLN A 137 31.17 -22.64 10.13
N GLU A 138 30.71 -23.84 9.76
CA GLU A 138 31.14 -24.51 8.52
C GLU A 138 30.76 -23.71 7.27
N LEU A 139 29.54 -23.17 7.23
CA LEU A 139 29.11 -22.29 6.15
C LEU A 139 29.95 -21.00 6.08
N GLY A 140 30.33 -20.45 7.24
CA GLY A 140 31.23 -19.29 7.33
C GLY A 140 32.60 -19.57 6.69
N LYS A 141 33.21 -20.73 6.97
CA LYS A 141 34.47 -21.15 6.35
C LYS A 141 34.38 -21.24 4.83
N TYR A 142 33.23 -21.67 4.31
CA TYR A 142 33.01 -21.72 2.86
C TYR A 142 32.96 -20.32 2.24
N PHE A 143 32.30 -19.36 2.90
CA PHE A 143 32.30 -17.97 2.45
C PHE A 143 33.71 -17.34 2.50
N GLU A 144 34.47 -17.60 3.57
CA GLU A 144 35.87 -17.14 3.68
C GLU A 144 36.75 -17.68 2.54
N PHE A 145 36.56 -18.95 2.16
CA PHE A 145 37.27 -19.55 1.01
C PHE A 145 36.90 -18.87 -0.31
N VAL A 146 35.59 -18.68 -0.58
CA VAL A 146 35.12 -18.05 -1.82
C VAL A 146 35.59 -16.59 -1.94
N ASP A 147 35.57 -15.85 -0.84
CA ASP A 147 36.04 -14.45 -0.82
C ASP A 147 37.55 -14.37 -1.10
N GLN A 148 38.34 -15.31 -0.57
CA GLN A 148 39.77 -15.40 -0.87
C GLN A 148 40.03 -15.71 -2.36
N GLU A 149 39.30 -16.65 -2.95
CA GLU A 149 39.45 -17.02 -4.38
C GLU A 149 38.99 -15.90 -5.33
N GLN A 150 37.90 -15.18 -5.01
CA GLN A 150 37.46 -14.04 -5.81
C GLN A 150 38.43 -12.86 -5.77
N ILE A 151 39.14 -12.66 -4.64
CA ILE A 151 40.24 -11.68 -4.55
C ILE A 151 41.37 -12.10 -5.49
N VAL A 152 41.78 -13.37 -5.50
CA VAL A 152 42.86 -13.87 -6.36
C VAL A 152 42.52 -13.69 -7.85
N MET A 153 41.28 -13.97 -8.25
CA MET A 153 40.82 -13.80 -9.63
C MET A 153 40.68 -12.34 -10.09
N LYS A 154 40.70 -11.36 -9.16
CA LYS A 154 40.63 -9.93 -9.50
C LYS A 154 42.00 -9.31 -9.84
N TYR A 155 43.09 -10.02 -9.57
CA TYR A 155 44.47 -9.56 -9.75
C TYR A 155 45.25 -10.37 -10.81
N ILE A 156 44.55 -11.20 -11.59
CA ILE A 156 45.05 -11.86 -12.81
C ILE A 156 44.36 -11.20 -14.00
#